data_AF-A0A482VCT0-F1
#
_entry.id   AF-A0A482VCT0-F1
#
_cell.length_a   1.000
_cell.length_b   1.000
_cell.length_c   1.000
_cell.angle_alpha   90.00
_cell.angle_beta   90.00
_cell.angle_gamma   90.00
#
_symmetry.space_group_name_H-M   'P 1'
#
loop_
_entity.id
_entity.type
_entity.pdbx_description
1 polymer ?
#
loop_
_entity_poly.entity_id
_entity_poly.type
_entity_poly.pdbx_seq_one_letter_code
_entity_poly.pdbx_strand_id
1 'polypeptide(L)'
;NFTDNVDYEISPEYFKKNIISSIKQLFGEVAAVVDIDILKYNSKSKRAILRVPADHYVKIRSSLTLCGSYVGDRCVYTIHKASPILLGPGGKDKVIFATEEDHKVPSTVTLPAPDPQPGLIMPNGDINWNCPCLGGMATGPCGVEFRNAFSCFHYSEADPKGSDCYDLFKTMQNCMQNYPTLYNKDLADDDDFSTMDTDKKDTPGNVATTTAENKGKSEKKSS
;
A
#
# COMPACT_ATOMS: atom_id res chain seq x y z
N ASN A 1 -42.43 -8.27 26.36
CA ASN A 1 -41.87 -7.98 27.70
C ASN A 1 -40.55 -8.70 27.87
N PHE A 2 -39.46 -8.10 27.36
CA PHE A 2 -38.11 -8.51 27.71
C PHE A 2 -37.77 -7.76 29.00
N THR A 3 -37.91 -8.43 30.13
CA THR A 3 -37.34 -7.93 31.37
C THR A 3 -35.84 -8.19 31.29
N ASP A 4 -35.08 -7.14 30.97
CA ASP A 4 -33.67 -7.02 31.35
C ASP A 4 -33.60 -7.04 32.88
N ASN A 5 -33.74 -8.23 33.45
CA ASN A 5 -33.71 -8.44 34.87
C ASN A 5 -32.28 -8.74 35.31
N VAL A 6 -31.71 -7.73 35.97
CA VAL A 6 -30.87 -7.78 37.17
C VAL A 6 -29.46 -8.37 37.01
N ASP A 7 -28.45 -7.51 37.20
CA ASP A 7 -27.15 -7.71 37.87
C ASP A 7 -26.60 -9.13 38.06
N TYR A 8 -26.75 -10.01 37.08
CA TYR A 8 -26.15 -11.33 37.11
C TYR A 8 -24.69 -11.19 36.67
N GLU A 9 -23.79 -11.17 37.65
CA GLU A 9 -22.35 -11.22 37.40
C GLU A 9 -21.99 -12.59 36.84
N ILE A 10 -21.94 -12.67 35.52
CA ILE A 10 -21.42 -13.86 34.84
C ILE A 10 -19.93 -13.91 35.15
N SER A 11 -19.48 -14.95 35.86
CA SER A 11 -18.06 -15.15 36.13
C SER A 11 -17.32 -15.55 34.84
N PRO A 12 -16.02 -15.24 34.71
CA PRO A 12 -15.24 -15.65 33.54
C PRO A 12 -15.17 -17.19 33.40
N GLU A 13 -15.21 -17.92 34.52
CA GLU A 13 -15.27 -19.39 34.52
C GLU A 13 -16.62 -19.90 33.99
N TYR A 14 -17.72 -19.27 34.38
CA TYR A 14 -19.05 -19.59 33.86
C TYR A 14 -19.09 -19.35 32.34
N PHE A 15 -18.58 -18.21 31.89
CA PHE A 15 -18.50 -17.88 30.47
C PHE A 15 -17.63 -18.88 29.69
N LYS A 16 -16.46 -19.26 30.23
CA LYS A 16 -15.59 -20.27 29.62
C LYS A 16 -16.29 -21.62 29.47
N LYS A 17 -16.97 -22.08 30.52
CA LYS A 17 -17.73 -23.35 30.51
C LYS A 17 -18.87 -23.30 29.50
N ASN A 18 -19.56 -22.17 29.39
CA ASN A 18 -20.62 -21.98 28.40
C ASN A 18 -20.09 -22.15 26.98
N ILE A 19 -19.00 -21.45 26.62
CA ILE A 19 -18.39 -21.56 25.28
C ILE A 19 -18.04 -23.02 24.96
N ILE A 20 -17.37 -23.71 25.89
CA ILE A 20 -16.99 -25.12 25.71
C ILE A 20 -18.22 -26.00 25.53
N SER A 21 -19.27 -25.77 26.31
CA SER A 21 -20.55 -26.48 26.20
C SER A 21 -21.23 -26.26 24.85
N SER A 22 -21.26 -25.02 24.34
CA SER A 22 -21.85 -24.71 23.03
C SER A 22 -21.10 -25.41 21.89
N ILE A 23 -19.77 -25.47 21.98
CA ILE A 23 -18.95 -26.17 20.99
C ILE A 23 -19.18 -27.67 21.06
N LYS A 24 -19.22 -28.24 22.27
CA LYS A 24 -19.53 -29.66 22.49
C LYS A 24 -20.91 -30.04 21.95
N GLN A 25 -21.91 -29.18 22.12
CA GLN A 25 -23.26 -29.42 21.65
C GLN A 25 -23.36 -29.42 20.12
N LEU A 26 -22.60 -28.55 19.43
CA LEU A 26 -22.68 -28.41 17.97
C LEU A 26 -21.72 -29.34 17.21
N PHE A 27 -20.52 -29.57 17.74
CA PHE A 27 -19.44 -30.28 17.05
C PHE A 27 -18.93 -31.54 17.77
N GLY A 28 -19.50 -31.87 18.94
CA GLY A 28 -19.13 -33.06 19.72
C GLY A 28 -17.91 -32.88 20.64
N GLU A 29 -17.58 -33.95 21.37
CA GLU A 29 -16.53 -33.99 22.40
C GLU A 29 -15.14 -33.60 21.85
N VAL A 30 -14.78 -34.14 20.68
CA VAL A 30 -13.46 -33.93 20.05
C VAL A 30 -13.23 -32.47 19.70
N ALA A 31 -14.28 -31.78 19.27
CA ALA A 31 -14.20 -30.37 18.90
C ALA A 31 -14.24 -29.43 20.10
N ALA A 32 -14.59 -29.91 21.29
CA ALA A 32 -14.64 -29.10 22.51
C ALA A 32 -13.28 -29.00 23.22
N VAL A 33 -12.31 -29.84 22.85
CA VAL A 33 -10.92 -29.77 23.30
C VAL A 33 -10.20 -28.65 22.54
N VAL A 34 -10.62 -27.41 22.78
CA VAL A 34 -9.99 -26.22 22.22
C VAL A 34 -9.39 -25.40 23.34
N ASP A 35 -8.13 -25.02 23.16
CA ASP A 35 -7.48 -24.03 24.01
C ASP A 35 -8.06 -22.65 23.72
N ILE A 36 -8.98 -22.23 24.60
CA ILE A 36 -9.61 -20.91 24.57
C ILE A 36 -9.08 -20.11 25.76
N ASP A 37 -8.41 -19.00 25.43
CA ASP A 37 -7.91 -18.04 26.42
C ASP A 37 -8.79 -16.80 26.44
N ILE A 38 -9.23 -16.42 27.64
CA ILE A 38 -9.96 -15.17 27.87
C ILE A 38 -8.92 -14.11 28.22
N LEU A 39 -8.61 -13.22 27.27
CA LEU A 39 -7.61 -12.17 27.46
C LEU A 39 -8.12 -11.03 28.36
N LYS A 40 -9.40 -10.70 28.20
CA LYS A 40 -10.07 -9.64 28.96
C LYS A 40 -11.54 -9.98 29.08
N TYR A 41 -12.09 -9.85 30.27
CA TYR A 41 -13.50 -10.03 30.56
C TYR A 41 -14.00 -8.86 31.39
N ASN A 42 -15.13 -8.28 31.00
CA ASN A 42 -15.76 -7.21 31.75
C ASN A 42 -17.21 -7.62 32.06
N SER A 43 -17.48 -7.94 33.34
CA SER A 43 -18.78 -8.42 33.81
C SER A 43 -19.89 -7.38 33.65
N LYS A 44 -19.58 -6.08 33.83
CA LYS A 44 -20.57 -4.99 33.72
C LYS A 44 -21.07 -4.81 32.29
N SER A 45 -20.15 -4.83 31.33
CA SER A 45 -20.48 -4.68 29.90
C SER A 45 -20.75 -6.02 29.19
N LYS A 46 -20.56 -7.16 29.88
CA LYS A 46 -20.65 -8.52 29.35
C LYS A 46 -19.83 -8.71 28.07
N ARG A 47 -18.68 -8.01 27.98
CA ARG A 47 -17.77 -8.05 26.84
C ARG A 47 -16.52 -8.84 27.18
N ALA A 48 -16.10 -9.68 26.24
CA ALA A 48 -14.91 -10.50 26.37
C ALA A 48 -14.04 -10.41 25.12
N ILE A 49 -12.73 -10.57 25.29
CA ILE A 49 -11.77 -10.77 24.22
C ILE A 49 -11.25 -12.20 24.34
N LEU A 50 -11.50 -13.01 23.31
CA LEU A 50 -11.09 -14.40 23.24
C LEU A 50 -9.91 -14.54 22.29
N ARG A 51 -8.92 -15.33 22.69
CA ARG A 51 -7.85 -15.82 21.81
C ARG A 51 -8.11 -17.29 21.53
N VAL A 52 -8.10 -17.63 20.25
CA VAL A 52 -8.40 -18.98 19.77
C VAL A 52 -7.46 -19.31 18.60
N PRO A 53 -7.08 -20.59 18.42
CA PRO A 53 -6.40 -21.03 17.21
C PRO A 53 -7.22 -20.75 15.95
N ALA A 54 -6.56 -20.39 14.86
CA ALA A 54 -7.23 -20.01 13.60
C ALA A 54 -8.14 -21.13 13.09
N ASP A 55 -7.71 -22.38 13.19
CA ASP A 55 -8.44 -23.57 12.73
C ASP A 55 -9.77 -23.79 13.44
N HIS A 56 -9.93 -23.24 14.65
CA HIS A 56 -11.12 -23.39 15.48
C HIS A 56 -12.02 -22.17 15.50
N TYR A 57 -11.58 -21.04 14.93
CA TYR A 57 -12.36 -19.81 14.89
C TYR A 57 -13.74 -19.99 14.26
N VAL A 58 -13.83 -20.68 13.12
CA VAL A 58 -15.09 -20.89 12.41
C VAL A 58 -16.06 -21.69 13.27
N LYS A 59 -15.58 -22.77 13.91
CA LYS A 59 -16.38 -23.61 14.81
C LYS A 59 -16.92 -22.79 15.98
N ILE A 60 -16.04 -22.07 16.67
CA ILE A 60 -16.42 -21.24 17.82
C ILE A 60 -17.43 -20.17 17.42
N ARG A 61 -17.20 -19.47 16.31
CA ARG A 61 -18.11 -18.46 15.80
C ARG A 61 -19.50 -19.04 15.54
N SER A 62 -19.60 -20.15 14.82
CA SER A 62 -20.88 -20.81 14.58
C SER A 62 -21.57 -21.30 15.86
N SER A 63 -20.82 -21.90 16.80
CA SER A 63 -21.36 -22.38 18.07
C SER A 63 -21.91 -21.25 18.93
N LEU A 64 -21.20 -20.12 19.01
CA LEU A 64 -21.66 -18.96 19.77
C LEU A 64 -22.85 -18.27 19.12
N THR A 65 -22.86 -18.12 17.79
CA THR A 65 -23.99 -17.54 17.08
C THR A 65 -25.26 -18.37 17.21
N LEU A 66 -25.15 -19.71 17.30
CA LEU A 66 -26.29 -20.62 17.45
C LEU A 66 -26.65 -20.95 18.90
N CYS A 67 -25.80 -20.57 19.87
CA CYS A 67 -26.09 -20.80 21.28
C CYS A 67 -27.29 -19.95 21.71
N GLY A 68 -28.41 -20.60 22.04
CA GLY A 68 -29.64 -19.93 22.49
C GLY A 68 -29.86 -20.00 24.01
N SER A 69 -29.22 -20.93 24.70
CA SER A 69 -29.33 -21.08 26.15
C SER A 69 -28.17 -21.86 26.76
N TYR A 70 -27.92 -21.63 28.04
CA TYR A 70 -26.96 -22.38 28.84
C TYR A 70 -27.48 -22.50 30.28
N VAL A 71 -27.53 -23.74 30.80
CA VAL A 71 -28.04 -24.05 32.16
C VAL A 71 -29.45 -23.48 32.41
N GLY A 72 -30.29 -23.43 31.37
CA GLY A 72 -31.67 -22.93 31.46
C GLY A 72 -31.82 -21.42 31.21
N ASP A 73 -30.73 -20.66 31.23
CA ASP A 73 -30.74 -19.22 30.94
C ASP A 73 -30.60 -18.96 29.45
N ARG A 74 -31.37 -18.00 28.92
CA ARG A 74 -31.22 -17.58 27.53
C ARG A 74 -29.96 -16.74 27.36
N CYS A 75 -29.11 -17.14 26.41
CA CYS A 75 -27.87 -16.44 26.10
C CYS A 75 -27.86 -16.09 24.62
N VAL A 76 -27.33 -14.92 24.27
CA VAL A 76 -27.15 -14.47 22.88
C VAL A 76 -25.76 -13.86 22.77
N TYR A 77 -25.00 -14.30 21.77
CA TYR A 77 -23.64 -13.81 21.53
C TYR A 77 -23.54 -12.99 20.26
N THR A 78 -23.02 -11.78 20.40
CA THR A 78 -22.74 -10.88 19.27
C THR A 78 -21.24 -10.70 19.11
N ILE A 79 -20.72 -11.12 17.96
CA ILE A 79 -19.30 -10.95 17.64
C ILE A 79 -19.11 -9.56 17.03
N HIS A 80 -18.52 -8.65 17.79
CA HIS A 80 -18.26 -7.28 17.34
C HIS A 80 -17.11 -7.19 16.33
N LYS A 81 -16.00 -7.88 16.61
CA LYS A 81 -14.79 -7.85 15.77
C LYS A 81 -14.06 -9.18 15.89
N ALA A 82 -13.51 -9.64 14.78
CA ALA A 82 -12.57 -10.75 14.73
C ALA A 82 -11.35 -10.31 13.92
N SER A 83 -10.17 -10.64 14.41
CA SER A 83 -8.90 -10.35 13.74
C SER A 83 -8.02 -11.61 13.81
N PRO A 84 -7.43 -12.07 12.69
CA PRO A 84 -6.45 -13.15 12.70
C PRO A 84 -5.14 -12.72 13.38
N ILE A 85 -4.92 -11.41 13.50
CA ILE A 85 -3.76 -10.81 14.17
C ILE A 85 -4.24 -10.35 15.54
N LEU A 86 -4.24 -11.27 16.50
CA LEU A 86 -4.18 -10.93 17.91
C LEU A 86 -2.80 -11.35 18.39
N LEU A 87 -1.90 -10.36 18.50
CA LEU A 87 -0.75 -10.38 19.39
C LEU A 87 -0.01 -11.72 19.39
N GLY A 88 1.03 -11.84 18.56
CA GLY A 88 1.90 -13.01 18.56
C GLY A 88 2.40 -13.32 19.99
N PRO A 89 2.72 -14.59 20.31
CA PRO A 89 3.18 -15.04 21.64
C PRO A 89 4.57 -14.47 22.06
N GLY A 90 4.97 -13.31 21.51
CA GLY A 90 6.24 -12.64 21.78
C GLY A 90 6.14 -11.19 22.25
N GLY A 91 4.96 -10.70 22.68
CA GLY A 91 4.85 -9.49 23.52
C GLY A 91 5.49 -8.19 22.99
N LYS A 92 5.55 -8.00 21.67
CA LYS A 92 6.22 -6.83 21.06
C LYS A 92 5.28 -5.62 20.93
N ASP A 93 3.98 -5.87 20.81
CA ASP A 93 3.00 -4.83 20.58
C ASP A 93 2.34 -4.44 21.90
N LYS A 94 2.78 -3.30 22.46
CA LYS A 94 2.08 -2.65 23.57
C LYS A 94 0.85 -1.93 23.01
N VAL A 95 -0.34 -2.41 23.37
CA VAL A 95 -1.58 -1.67 23.12
C VAL A 95 -1.64 -0.53 24.14
N ILE A 96 -1.30 0.69 23.70
CA ILE A 96 -1.51 1.91 24.48
C ILE A 96 -2.96 2.33 24.23
N PHE A 97 -3.82 2.15 25.24
CA PHE A 97 -5.14 2.76 25.25
C PHE A 97 -4.95 4.23 25.61
N ALA A 98 -4.79 5.08 24.61
CA ALA A 98 -4.72 6.51 24.83
C ALA A 98 -6.15 7.02 25.06
N THR A 99 -6.40 7.62 26.23
CA THR A 99 -7.69 8.28 26.48
C THR A 99 -7.72 9.63 25.77
N GLU A 100 -8.89 10.26 25.66
CA GLU A 100 -9.02 11.57 24.99
C GLU A 100 -8.16 12.64 25.68
N GLU A 101 -7.90 12.48 26.97
CA GLU A 101 -7.06 13.35 27.79
C GLU A 101 -5.56 13.18 27.47
N ASP A 102 -5.12 11.95 27.21
CA ASP A 102 -3.73 11.64 26.85
C ASP A 102 -3.35 12.15 25.45
N HIS A 103 -4.33 12.33 24.57
CA HIS A 103 -4.15 12.95 23.24
C HIS A 103 -4.11 14.49 23.27
N LYS A 104 -4.60 15.12 24.35
CA LYS A 104 -4.63 16.58 24.48
C LYS A 104 -3.26 17.16 24.84
N VAL A 105 -2.35 16.35 25.36
CA VAL A 105 -0.98 16.77 25.69
C VAL A 105 -0.06 16.39 24.52
N PRO A 106 0.51 17.35 23.78
CA PRO A 106 1.46 17.04 22.73
C PRO A 106 2.70 16.36 23.31
N SER A 107 3.24 15.40 22.55
CA SER A 107 4.38 14.60 22.98
C SER A 107 5.60 15.49 23.29
N THR A 108 6.16 15.37 24.49
CA THR A 108 7.40 16.07 24.90
C THR A 108 8.66 15.42 24.31
N VAL A 109 8.52 14.42 23.45
CA VAL A 109 9.64 13.70 22.83
C VAL A 109 10.22 14.57 21.71
N THR A 110 11.39 15.15 21.96
CA THR A 110 12.20 15.75 20.90
C THR A 110 12.89 14.62 20.14
N LEU A 111 12.46 14.38 18.90
CA LEU A 111 13.19 13.47 18.03
C LEU A 111 14.59 14.06 17.77
N PRO A 112 15.66 13.23 17.82
CA PRO A 112 16.95 13.68 17.32
C PRO A 112 16.77 14.16 15.87
N ALA A 113 17.58 15.15 15.47
CA ALA A 113 17.57 15.61 14.08
C ALA A 113 17.66 14.40 13.14
N PRO A 114 16.86 14.35 12.06
CA PRO A 114 16.97 13.29 11.07
C PRO A 114 18.44 13.12 10.69
N ASP A 115 18.95 11.90 10.80
CA ASP A 115 20.29 11.56 10.33
C ASP A 115 20.41 12.04 8.88
N PRO A 116 21.49 12.73 8.48
CA PRO A 116 21.58 13.31 7.14
C PRO A 116 21.45 12.17 6.13
N GLN A 117 20.35 12.18 5.38
CA GLN A 117 20.10 11.14 4.41
C GLN A 117 21.25 11.15 3.39
N PRO A 118 21.92 10.00 3.16
CA PRO A 118 23.02 9.94 2.21
C PRO A 118 22.53 10.45 0.86
N GLY A 119 23.10 11.57 0.41
CA GLY A 119 22.80 12.13 -0.90
C GLY A 119 23.14 11.14 -2.02
N LEU A 120 22.73 11.47 -3.25
CA LEU A 120 23.06 10.66 -4.43
C LEU A 120 24.56 10.48 -4.62
N ILE A 121 25.34 11.48 -4.19
CA ILE A 121 26.79 11.47 -4.25
C ILE A 121 27.34 11.32 -2.84
N MET A 122 28.18 10.30 -2.66
CA MET A 122 28.87 10.03 -1.42
C MET A 122 30.03 11.03 -1.23
N PRO A 123 30.52 11.25 0.00
CA PRO A 123 31.65 12.15 0.25
C PRO A 123 32.96 11.75 -0.45
N ASN A 124 33.07 10.50 -0.90
CA ASN A 124 34.20 9.99 -1.68
C ASN A 124 34.10 10.27 -3.19
N GLY A 125 33.00 10.87 -3.67
CA GLY A 125 32.77 11.14 -5.10
C GLY A 125 32.13 9.99 -5.87
N ASP A 126 31.73 8.91 -5.21
CA ASP A 126 31.02 7.79 -5.85
C ASP A 126 29.50 7.99 -5.83
N ILE A 127 28.82 7.42 -6.83
CA ILE A 127 27.36 7.46 -6.97
C ILE A 127 26.73 6.36 -6.11
N ASN A 128 25.84 6.75 -5.20
CA ASN A 128 25.07 5.82 -4.38
C ASN A 128 23.87 5.25 -5.16
N TRP A 129 24.06 4.09 -5.78
CA TRP A 129 23.01 3.38 -6.53
C TRP A 129 21.84 2.88 -5.67
N ASN A 130 21.96 2.89 -4.35
CA ASN A 130 20.91 2.46 -3.43
C ASN A 130 20.03 3.64 -2.95
N CYS A 131 20.28 4.85 -3.43
CA CYS A 131 19.47 6.02 -3.09
C CYS A 131 18.07 5.89 -3.72
N PRO A 132 16.98 5.87 -2.92
CA PRO A 132 15.62 5.76 -3.45
C PRO A 132 15.23 6.85 -4.46
N CYS A 133 15.93 7.99 -4.46
CA CYS A 133 15.71 9.11 -5.36
C CYS A 133 16.17 8.86 -6.81
N LEU A 134 17.06 7.90 -7.06
CA LEU A 134 17.65 7.68 -8.38
C LEU A 134 16.67 7.03 -9.39
N GLY A 135 15.46 6.70 -8.92
CA GLY A 135 14.44 6.02 -9.72
C GLY A 135 14.85 4.59 -10.05
N GLY A 136 13.88 3.70 -10.24
CA GLY A 136 14.13 2.27 -10.51
C GLY A 136 14.93 1.98 -11.80
N MET A 137 15.35 3.01 -12.56
CA MET A 137 16.07 2.89 -13.82
C MET A 137 17.42 2.19 -13.67
N ALA A 138 18.14 2.41 -12.57
CA ALA A 138 19.41 1.75 -12.30
C ALA A 138 19.30 0.24 -12.05
N THR A 139 18.11 -0.25 -11.67
CA THR A 139 17.88 -1.65 -11.24
C THR A 139 17.01 -2.44 -12.25
N GLY A 140 16.64 -1.82 -13.38
CA GLY A 140 15.85 -2.46 -14.44
C GLY A 140 16.67 -3.26 -15.48
N PRO A 141 16.02 -3.84 -16.50
CA PRO A 141 16.69 -4.59 -17.57
C PRO A 141 17.72 -3.77 -18.35
N CYS A 142 17.54 -2.44 -18.42
CA CYS A 142 18.50 -1.50 -19.01
C CYS A 142 19.37 -0.77 -17.98
N GLY A 143 19.42 -1.27 -16.74
CA GLY A 143 20.08 -0.60 -15.63
C GLY A 143 21.60 -0.50 -15.77
N VAL A 144 22.24 -1.43 -16.48
CA VAL A 144 23.70 -1.38 -16.73
C VAL A 144 24.05 -0.21 -17.64
N GLU A 145 23.30 -0.03 -18.74
CA GLU A 145 23.50 1.10 -19.66
C GLU A 145 23.20 2.44 -18.98
N PHE A 146 22.16 2.49 -18.14
CA PHE A 146 21.85 3.67 -17.33
C PHE A 146 23.00 4.01 -16.36
N ARG A 147 23.56 3.01 -15.66
CA ARG A 147 24.68 3.23 -14.75
C ARG A 147 25.90 3.78 -15.48
N ASN A 148 26.19 3.26 -16.67
CA ASN A 148 27.32 3.71 -17.49
C ASN A 148 27.14 5.15 -17.99
N ALA A 149 25.98 5.45 -18.57
CA ALA A 149 25.68 6.80 -19.08
C ALA A 149 25.66 7.84 -17.94
N PHE A 150 25.02 7.51 -16.82
CA PHE A 150 24.92 8.41 -15.66
C PHE A 150 26.26 8.61 -14.95
N SER A 151 27.11 7.58 -14.88
CA SER A 151 28.48 7.72 -14.37
C SER A 151 29.30 8.65 -15.26
N CYS A 152 29.23 8.48 -16.58
CA CYS A 152 29.91 9.36 -17.52
C CYS A 152 29.41 10.81 -17.39
N PHE A 153 28.10 11.02 -17.30
CA PHE A 153 27.53 12.35 -17.08
C PHE A 153 28.00 13.00 -15.77
N HIS A 154 28.09 12.23 -14.69
CA HIS A 154 28.52 12.73 -13.39
C HIS A 154 30.01 13.13 -13.37
N TYR A 155 30.87 12.34 -14.00
CA TYR A 155 32.32 12.58 -14.05
C TYR A 155 32.77 13.45 -15.23
N SER A 156 31.91 13.71 -16.23
CA SER A 156 32.23 14.54 -17.38
C SER A 156 32.50 15.99 -16.96
N GLU A 157 33.56 16.59 -17.50
CA GLU A 157 33.91 18.00 -17.32
C GLU A 157 33.53 18.87 -18.54
N ALA A 158 32.91 18.27 -19.56
CA ALA A 158 32.51 18.99 -20.76
C ALA A 158 31.35 19.98 -20.48
N ASP A 159 31.26 21.04 -21.30
CA ASP A 159 30.18 22.04 -21.24
C ASP A 159 29.40 22.01 -22.57
N PRO A 160 28.13 21.53 -22.60
CA PRO A 160 27.32 21.06 -21.48
C PRO A 160 27.77 19.68 -20.95
N LYS A 161 27.51 19.43 -19.66
CA LYS A 161 27.87 18.17 -18.96
C LYS A 161 27.37 16.94 -19.73
N GLY A 162 28.25 15.97 -19.95
CA GLY A 162 27.94 14.72 -20.63
C GLY A 162 27.75 14.81 -22.14
N SER A 163 28.15 15.91 -22.78
CA SER A 163 28.21 16.03 -24.25
C SER A 163 29.17 15.02 -24.89
N ASP A 164 30.21 14.64 -24.17
CA ASP A 164 31.17 13.56 -24.49
C ASP A 164 30.60 12.15 -24.25
N CYS A 165 29.49 12.02 -23.54
CA CYS A 165 28.86 10.75 -23.16
C CYS A 165 27.65 10.39 -24.02
N TYR A 166 27.40 11.11 -25.11
CA TYR A 166 26.18 10.98 -25.92
C TYR A 166 25.93 9.55 -26.42
N ASP A 167 26.98 8.82 -26.80
CA ASP A 167 26.86 7.44 -27.28
C ASP A 167 26.37 6.47 -26.19
N LEU A 168 26.74 6.71 -24.93
CA LEU A 168 26.27 5.92 -23.78
C LEU A 168 24.80 6.20 -23.50
N PHE A 169 24.38 7.46 -23.56
CA PHE A 169 22.96 7.83 -23.47
C PHE A 169 22.13 7.24 -24.59
N LYS A 170 22.64 7.24 -25.82
CA LYS A 170 21.99 6.62 -26.98
C LYS A 170 21.84 5.11 -26.79
N THR A 171 22.86 4.44 -26.28
CA THR A 171 22.84 3.00 -25.99
C THR A 171 21.78 2.66 -24.94
N MET A 172 21.72 3.44 -23.86
CA MET A 172 20.67 3.34 -22.84
C MET A 172 19.27 3.55 -23.43
N GLN A 173 19.07 4.59 -24.23
CA GLN A 173 17.78 4.89 -24.85
C GLN A 173 17.33 3.78 -25.80
N ASN A 174 18.24 3.23 -26.61
CA ASN A 174 17.96 2.09 -27.48
C ASN A 174 17.52 0.86 -26.68
N CYS A 175 18.12 0.61 -25.52
CA CYS A 175 17.70 -0.47 -24.63
C CYS A 175 16.27 -0.22 -24.11
N MET A 176 15.96 0.99 -23.64
CA MET A 176 14.64 1.33 -23.10
C MET A 176 13.51 1.21 -24.15
N GLN A 177 13.80 1.51 -25.42
CA GLN A 177 12.86 1.33 -26.53
C GLN A 177 12.42 -0.14 -26.73
N ASN A 178 13.26 -1.11 -26.35
CA ASN A 178 12.90 -2.53 -26.42
C ASN A 178 11.93 -2.96 -25.30
N TYR A 179 11.74 -2.13 -24.27
CA TYR A 179 10.87 -2.42 -23.12
C TYR A 179 9.81 -1.32 -22.92
N PRO A 180 8.95 -1.06 -23.93
CA PRO A 180 7.98 0.03 -23.89
C PRO A 180 6.97 -0.12 -22.74
N THR A 181 6.63 -1.34 -22.33
CA THR A 181 5.68 -1.57 -21.23
C THR A 181 6.23 -1.24 -19.84
N LEU A 182 7.56 -1.16 -19.69
CA LEU A 182 8.23 -0.83 -18.42
C LEU A 182 8.67 0.63 -18.35
N TYR A 183 9.07 1.22 -19.48
CA TYR A 183 9.63 2.56 -19.53
C TYR A 183 8.74 3.61 -20.22
N ASN A 184 7.72 3.22 -21.01
CA ASN A 184 6.68 4.12 -21.54
C ASN A 184 5.38 3.96 -20.76
N LYS A 185 5.44 4.10 -19.43
CA LYS A 185 4.24 3.98 -18.59
C LYS A 185 3.31 5.21 -18.69
N ASP A 186 3.78 6.28 -19.33
CA ASP A 186 3.09 7.59 -19.39
C ASP A 186 2.61 7.97 -20.81
N LEU A 187 2.41 7.01 -21.72
CA LEU A 187 1.61 7.27 -22.95
C LEU A 187 0.10 7.04 -22.76
N ALA A 188 -0.35 6.92 -21.52
CA ALA A 188 -1.78 6.88 -21.20
C ALA A 188 -2.25 8.01 -20.29
N ASP A 189 -1.37 8.76 -19.63
CA ASP A 189 -1.75 9.95 -18.85
C ASP A 189 -0.58 10.96 -18.83
N ASP A 190 -0.82 12.09 -19.48
CA ASP A 190 -0.14 13.40 -19.41
C ASP A 190 1.15 13.68 -20.23
N ASP A 191 0.99 14.66 -21.13
CA ASP A 191 2.00 15.35 -21.93
C ASP A 191 3.19 15.88 -21.10
N ASP A 192 4.44 15.63 -21.53
CA ASP A 192 5.58 16.60 -21.59
C ASP A 192 6.94 15.87 -21.76
N PHE A 193 7.34 15.58 -23.00
CA PHE A 193 8.74 15.76 -23.44
C PHE A 193 8.82 15.72 -24.97
N SER A 194 8.36 16.79 -25.61
CA SER A 194 8.64 17.03 -27.01
C SER A 194 8.93 18.50 -27.21
N THR A 195 10.18 18.91 -26.98
CA THR A 195 10.77 20.13 -27.55
C THR A 195 12.29 20.11 -27.32
N MET A 196 13.02 19.41 -28.20
CA MET A 196 14.37 19.88 -28.56
C MET A 196 14.18 20.83 -29.73
N ASP A 197 14.17 22.11 -29.36
CA ASP A 197 13.99 23.28 -30.20
C ASP A 197 15.14 23.36 -31.24
N THR A 198 14.80 23.21 -32.52
CA THR A 198 15.68 23.58 -33.63
C THR A 198 15.13 24.85 -34.26
N ASP A 199 15.53 26.00 -33.74
CA ASP A 199 15.23 27.30 -34.33
C ASP A 199 16.43 27.84 -35.11
N LYS A 200 16.32 27.95 -36.44
CA LYS A 200 16.56 29.22 -37.14
C LYS A 200 16.26 29.22 -38.64
N LYS A 201 15.57 30.31 -39.03
CA LYS A 201 15.68 31.16 -40.24
C LYS A 201 14.92 30.71 -41.50
N ASP A 202 14.17 31.56 -42.21
CA ASP A 202 14.03 33.03 -42.25
C ASP A 202 12.59 33.39 -42.77
N THR A 203 12.05 34.50 -42.28
CA THR A 203 10.83 35.23 -42.74
C THR A 203 11.11 36.06 -44.03
N PRO A 204 10.21 36.92 -44.58
CA PRO A 204 8.73 37.05 -44.55
C PRO A 204 8.10 37.34 -45.95
N GLY A 205 6.75 37.46 -46.05
CA GLY A 205 6.15 38.36 -47.05
C GLY A 205 4.78 38.04 -47.67
N ASN A 206 3.70 38.39 -46.93
CA ASN A 206 2.55 39.22 -47.35
C ASN A 206 1.57 38.81 -48.50
N VAL A 207 0.32 39.23 -48.25
CA VAL A 207 -0.76 39.66 -49.16
C VAL A 207 -1.98 38.72 -49.31
N ALA A 208 -3.08 39.25 -48.80
CA ALA A 208 -4.47 38.83 -49.00
C ALA A 208 -4.89 38.86 -50.47
N THR A 209 -5.89 38.04 -50.86
CA THR A 209 -7.02 38.44 -51.72
C THR A 209 -8.06 37.32 -51.81
N THR A 210 -9.31 37.74 -51.66
CA THR A 210 -10.61 37.10 -51.91
C THR A 210 -10.77 36.49 -53.32
N THR A 211 -11.49 35.37 -53.49
CA THR A 211 -12.80 35.27 -54.20
C THR A 211 -13.24 33.81 -54.44
N ALA A 212 -14.56 33.66 -54.57
CA ALA A 212 -15.34 32.45 -54.79
C ALA A 212 -15.13 31.80 -56.19
N GLU A 213 -15.39 30.50 -56.34
CA GLU A 213 -16.59 29.94 -56.99
C GLU A 213 -16.50 28.43 -57.32
N ASN A 214 -17.59 27.74 -56.95
CA ASN A 214 -18.35 26.70 -57.68
C ASN A 214 -17.72 25.41 -58.30
N LYS A 215 -18.35 24.30 -57.86
CA LYS A 215 -18.90 23.15 -58.63
C LYS A 215 -17.97 22.29 -59.52
N GLY A 216 -17.84 21.02 -59.07
CA GLY A 216 -18.57 19.92 -59.71
C GLY A 216 -17.90 19.13 -60.85
N LYS A 217 -17.50 17.91 -60.49
CA LYS A 217 -17.77 16.63 -61.20
C LYS A 217 -17.09 16.37 -62.57
N SER A 218 -16.26 15.30 -62.55
CA SER A 218 -16.07 14.25 -63.58
C SER A 218 -15.72 14.63 -65.03
N GLU A 219 -14.60 14.07 -65.51
CA GLU A 219 -14.40 13.39 -66.81
C GLU A 219 -13.01 13.60 -67.44
N LYS A 220 -12.47 12.47 -67.94
CA LYS A 220 -11.42 12.26 -68.96
C LYS A 220 -9.95 12.58 -68.66
N LYS A 221 -9.31 11.57 -68.06
CA LYS A 221 -8.22 10.74 -68.63
C LYS A 221 -7.61 11.23 -69.96
N SER A 222 -6.32 11.59 -69.96
CA SER A 222 -5.24 10.77 -70.54
C SER A 222 -3.90 11.51 -70.56
N SER A 223 -2.86 10.72 -70.29
CA SER A 223 -1.44 10.91 -70.61
C SER A 223 -0.58 11.71 -69.65
#